data_AF-A0A6J5TRU5-F1
#
_entry.id   AF-A0A6J5TRU5-F1
#
_cell.length_a   1.000
_cell.length_b   1.000
_cell.length_c   1.000
_cell.angle_alpha   90.00
_cell.angle_beta   90.00
_cell.angle_gamma   90.00
#
_symmetry.space_group_name_H-M   'P 1'
#
loop_
_entity.id
_entity.type
_entity.pdbx_description
1 polymer ?
#
loop_
_entity_poly.entity_id
_entity_poly.type
_entity_poly.pdbx_seq_one_letter_code
_entity_poly.pdbx_strand_id
1 'polypeptide(L)'
;MGAEKKWLLTLFSATFLSLLLLLLSSISAFSSPKPFLSIVQHGSHYPPAFAYYIWGGRGDRGRILRLLLAVYHPRNRYLLHLSADESEDERRRLASAIKEVPAIRAFGNVDVVGKPDRITYMGSSNIATTLRAAAILLKFDSGWDWFVTLSAMDYPLITQDDLSHVFSSVRRDLNFIDHTSDLGWKELHRVRPIVVDPGLYLARRSQIFHATEKRKTPDAFKIFTGSPWVILSRSFLEFCILGWDNLPRTMLMYFTNVMLSQEGYFHSVICNSPEFKNTTVNSDLRYMIWDTPPKMEPHFLNMSDYDQMVQGGAAFARQFQKDDPVLDMVDERILKRGRNRAAPGAWCSGWKSWWMDPCSQWGDANILKPGPQAKKFEESITNLLDDWTAQSNQCQ
;
A
#
# COMPACT_ATOMS: atom_id res chain seq x y z
N MET A 1 -9.43 -42.55 -62.44
CA MET A 1 -9.15 -41.10 -62.33
C MET A 1 -9.86 -40.43 -61.13
N GLY A 2 -9.89 -41.07 -59.93
CA GLY A 2 -10.68 -40.55 -58.78
C GLY A 2 -9.88 -40.25 -57.51
N ALA A 3 -8.66 -40.75 -57.38
CA ALA A 3 -7.84 -40.58 -56.17
C ALA A 3 -6.99 -39.30 -56.21
N GLU A 4 -6.42 -38.95 -57.37
CA GLU A 4 -5.54 -37.77 -57.51
C GLU A 4 -6.27 -36.44 -57.28
N LYS A 5 -7.55 -36.35 -57.67
CA LYS A 5 -8.36 -35.12 -57.45
C LYS A 5 -8.66 -34.85 -55.97
N LYS A 6 -8.72 -35.88 -55.12
CA LYS A 6 -8.99 -35.72 -53.68
C LYS A 6 -7.79 -35.14 -52.93
N TRP A 7 -6.58 -35.55 -53.30
CA TRP A 7 -5.33 -35.05 -52.69
C TRP A 7 -5.04 -33.60 -53.06
N LEU A 8 -5.36 -33.18 -54.28
CA LEU A 8 -5.23 -31.78 -54.69
C LEU A 8 -6.17 -30.86 -53.90
N LEU A 9 -7.40 -31.30 -53.63
CA LEU A 9 -8.38 -30.51 -52.87
C LEU A 9 -7.99 -30.35 -51.39
N THR A 10 -7.41 -31.39 -50.77
CA THR A 10 -6.95 -31.34 -49.37
C THR A 10 -5.67 -30.51 -49.21
N LEU A 11 -4.76 -30.54 -50.19
CA LEU A 11 -3.58 -29.67 -50.17
C LEU A 11 -3.98 -28.20 -50.35
N PHE A 12 -4.93 -27.91 -51.24
CA PHE A 12 -5.40 -26.55 -51.49
C PHE A 12 -6.15 -25.98 -50.29
N SER A 13 -6.97 -26.79 -49.60
CA SER A 13 -7.66 -26.35 -48.39
C SER A 13 -6.70 -26.11 -47.21
N ALA A 14 -5.70 -26.97 -47.02
CA ALA A 14 -4.71 -26.81 -45.96
C ALA A 14 -3.81 -25.58 -46.18
N THR A 15 -3.38 -25.33 -47.41
CA THR A 15 -2.59 -24.15 -47.77
C THR A 15 -3.41 -22.87 -47.67
N PHE A 16 -4.67 -22.88 -48.10
CA PHE A 16 -5.58 -21.75 -47.94
C PHE A 16 -5.85 -21.44 -46.46
N LEU A 17 -6.07 -22.45 -45.63
CA LEU A 17 -6.27 -22.27 -44.19
C LEU A 17 -5.00 -21.73 -43.50
N SER A 18 -3.83 -22.22 -43.89
CA SER A 18 -2.54 -21.74 -43.38
C SER A 18 -2.25 -20.30 -43.82
N LEU A 19 -2.56 -19.94 -45.06
CA LEU A 19 -2.43 -18.57 -45.56
C LEU A 19 -3.41 -17.63 -44.87
N LEU A 20 -4.65 -18.07 -44.63
CA LEU A 20 -5.65 -17.30 -43.89
C LEU A 20 -5.22 -17.07 -42.45
N LEU A 21 -4.67 -18.09 -41.77
CA LEU A 21 -4.11 -17.98 -40.42
C LEU A 21 -2.89 -17.04 -40.37
N LEU A 22 -2.02 -17.09 -41.38
CA LEU A 22 -0.88 -16.18 -41.52
C LEU A 22 -1.32 -14.73 -41.81
N LEU A 23 -2.36 -14.54 -42.62
CA LEU A 23 -2.91 -13.21 -42.89
C LEU A 23 -3.62 -12.65 -41.65
N LEU A 24 -4.38 -13.46 -40.92
CA LEU A 24 -5.02 -13.08 -39.66
C LEU A 24 -3.98 -12.76 -38.56
N SER A 25 -2.85 -13.47 -38.51
CA SER A 25 -1.75 -13.16 -37.58
C SER A 25 -0.93 -11.94 -38.02
N SER A 26 -0.85 -11.66 -39.33
CA SER A 26 -0.20 -10.45 -39.85
C SER A 26 -1.04 -9.21 -39.60
N ILE A 27 -2.37 -9.27 -39.76
CA ILE A 27 -3.28 -8.14 -39.52
C ILE A 27 -3.36 -7.81 -38.01
N SER A 28 -3.20 -8.81 -37.12
CA SER A 28 -3.12 -8.56 -35.67
C SER A 28 -1.77 -8.00 -35.22
N ALA A 29 -0.68 -8.29 -35.94
CA ALA A 29 0.65 -7.73 -35.65
C ALA A 29 0.81 -6.26 -36.07
N PHE A 30 0.05 -5.78 -37.06
CA PHE A 30 0.19 -4.43 -37.61
C PHE A 30 -0.86 -3.40 -37.15
N SER A 31 -1.83 -3.79 -36.31
CA SER A 31 -2.94 -2.89 -35.88
C SER A 31 -2.95 -2.51 -34.40
N SER A 32 -1.90 -2.83 -33.62
CA SER A 32 -1.75 -2.25 -32.28
C SER A 32 -0.87 -1.00 -32.37
N PRO A 33 -1.43 0.22 -32.41
CA PRO A 33 -0.62 1.39 -32.10
C PRO A 33 -0.03 1.14 -30.71
N LYS A 34 1.30 1.16 -30.58
CA LYS A 34 1.95 1.20 -29.26
C LYS A 34 1.26 2.34 -28.51
N PRO A 35 0.54 2.07 -27.40
CA PRO A 35 -0.12 3.13 -26.68
C PRO A 35 0.97 4.13 -26.29
N PHE A 36 0.82 5.40 -26.69
CA PHE A 36 1.69 6.44 -26.17
C PHE A 36 1.63 6.33 -24.64
N LEU A 37 2.79 6.15 -24.01
CA LEU A 37 2.88 6.18 -22.55
C LEU A 37 2.41 7.57 -22.13
N SER A 38 1.32 7.65 -21.37
CA SER A 38 0.93 8.90 -20.74
C SER A 38 2.08 9.33 -19.82
N ILE A 39 2.59 10.53 -20.07
CA ILE A 39 3.61 11.13 -19.22
C ILE A 39 2.93 11.50 -17.91
N VAL A 40 3.33 10.85 -16.82
CA VAL A 40 2.90 11.23 -15.48
C VAL A 40 3.54 12.57 -15.14
N GLN A 41 2.72 13.58 -14.86
CA GLN A 41 3.15 14.91 -14.48
C GLN A 41 3.08 15.04 -12.95
N HIS A 42 4.15 15.57 -12.36
CA HIS A 42 4.29 15.74 -10.91
C HIS A 42 4.32 17.22 -10.53
N GLY A 43 4.05 17.51 -9.25
CA GLY A 43 4.04 18.86 -8.70
C GLY A 43 2.66 19.31 -8.22
N SER A 44 2.61 20.50 -7.64
CA SER A 44 1.43 21.05 -6.96
C SER A 44 0.22 21.29 -7.86
N HIS A 45 0.43 21.50 -9.16
CA HIS A 45 -0.63 21.74 -10.15
C HIS A 45 -1.25 20.47 -10.72
N TYR A 46 -0.70 19.31 -10.38
CA TYR A 46 -1.18 18.00 -10.83
C TYR A 46 -1.72 17.21 -9.65
N PRO A 47 -2.56 16.18 -9.88
CA PRO A 47 -2.98 15.30 -8.82
C PRO A 47 -1.79 14.73 -8.03
N PRO A 48 -1.97 14.36 -6.77
CA PRO A 48 -0.88 13.76 -6.02
C PRO A 48 -0.51 12.37 -6.53
N ALA A 49 0.66 11.92 -6.09
CA ALA A 49 1.12 10.55 -6.30
C ALA A 49 1.49 9.92 -4.95
N PHE A 50 1.26 8.61 -4.84
CA PHE A 50 1.47 7.86 -3.60
C PHE A 50 2.55 6.81 -3.79
N ALA A 51 3.39 6.64 -2.77
CA ALA A 51 4.34 5.56 -2.65
C ALA A 51 3.80 4.49 -1.70
N TYR A 52 3.37 3.36 -2.23
CA TYR A 52 2.83 2.25 -1.45
C TYR A 52 3.94 1.27 -1.08
N TYR A 53 4.10 1.03 0.21
CA TYR A 53 4.82 -0.13 0.72
C TYR A 53 3.83 -1.21 1.10
N ILE A 54 3.75 -2.27 0.29
CA ILE A 54 2.82 -3.39 0.49
C ILE A 54 3.62 -4.61 0.96
N TRP A 55 3.32 -5.12 2.15
CA TRP A 55 4.08 -6.22 2.73
C TRP A 55 3.20 -7.38 3.19
N GLY A 56 3.79 -8.56 3.27
CA GLY A 56 3.14 -9.78 3.78
C GLY A 56 4.17 -10.86 4.07
N GLY A 57 3.72 -11.93 4.72
CA GLY A 57 4.57 -13.05 5.09
C GLY A 57 4.27 -14.31 4.29
N ARG A 58 4.51 -15.45 4.93
CA ARG A 58 4.22 -16.77 4.38
C ARG A 58 2.78 -16.88 3.87
N GLY A 59 2.63 -17.27 2.60
CA GLY A 59 1.33 -17.55 1.98
C GLY A 59 0.57 -16.31 1.49
N ASP A 60 1.16 -15.11 1.62
CA ASP A 60 0.52 -13.84 1.28
C ASP A 60 0.75 -13.38 -0.16
N ARG A 61 1.52 -14.12 -0.97
CA ARG A 61 1.78 -13.76 -2.40
C ARG A 61 0.51 -13.35 -3.14
N GLY A 62 -0.54 -14.17 -3.05
CA GLY A 62 -1.82 -13.91 -3.71
C GLY A 62 -2.56 -12.69 -3.14
N ARG A 63 -2.45 -12.46 -1.83
CA ARG A 63 -3.08 -11.31 -1.15
C ARG A 63 -2.40 -10.00 -1.53
N ILE A 64 -1.06 -9.97 -1.53
CA ILE A 64 -0.27 -8.83 -2.00
C ILE A 64 -0.61 -8.50 -3.45
N LEU A 65 -0.68 -9.51 -4.33
CA LEU A 65 -1.03 -9.29 -5.73
C LEU A 65 -2.46 -8.73 -5.88
N ARG A 66 -3.43 -9.30 -5.16
CA ARG A 66 -4.82 -8.80 -5.17
C ARG A 66 -4.90 -7.36 -4.70
N LEU A 67 -4.25 -7.05 -3.57
CA LEU A 67 -4.20 -5.72 -2.97
C LEU A 67 -3.50 -4.71 -3.89
N LEU A 68 -2.32 -5.04 -4.42
CA LEU A 68 -1.62 -4.19 -5.40
C LEU A 68 -2.55 -3.79 -6.53
N LEU A 69 -3.23 -4.77 -7.14
CA LEU A 69 -4.13 -4.49 -8.25
C LEU A 69 -5.31 -3.60 -7.81
N ALA A 70 -5.78 -3.74 -6.57
CA ALA A 70 -6.90 -2.96 -6.03
C ALA A 70 -6.51 -1.49 -5.81
N VAL A 71 -5.24 -1.24 -5.46
CA VAL A 71 -4.69 0.12 -5.27
C VAL A 71 -3.84 0.60 -6.45
N TYR A 72 -3.83 -0.10 -7.59
CA TYR A 72 -2.95 0.23 -8.72
C TYR A 72 -3.42 1.49 -9.46
N HIS A 73 -2.48 2.40 -9.72
CA HIS A 73 -2.63 3.57 -10.57
C HIS A 73 -1.28 3.93 -11.20
N PRO A 74 -1.21 4.30 -12.49
CA PRO A 74 0.06 4.60 -13.16
C PRO A 74 0.89 5.72 -12.53
N ARG A 75 0.24 6.66 -11.82
CA ARG A 75 0.91 7.79 -11.15
C ARG A 75 1.72 7.39 -9.92
N ASN A 76 1.34 6.27 -9.31
CA ASN A 76 1.85 5.87 -8.01
C ASN A 76 3.06 4.97 -8.15
N ARG A 77 3.83 4.85 -7.07
CA ARG A 77 4.99 3.96 -6.96
C ARG A 77 4.69 2.86 -5.97
N TYR A 78 5.08 1.63 -6.28
CA TYR A 78 4.79 0.47 -5.44
C TYR A 78 6.05 -0.32 -5.13
N LEU A 79 6.25 -0.61 -3.85
CA LEU A 79 7.28 -1.53 -3.39
C LEU A 79 6.61 -2.69 -2.64
N LEU A 80 6.71 -3.89 -3.22
CA LEU A 80 6.17 -5.12 -2.67
C LEU A 80 7.24 -5.85 -1.86
N HIS A 81 6.87 -6.36 -0.69
CA HIS A 81 7.78 -7.11 0.16
C HIS A 81 7.10 -8.35 0.74
N LEU A 82 7.53 -9.52 0.28
CA LEU A 82 7.33 -10.77 1.02
C LEU A 82 8.48 -10.90 2.02
N SER A 83 8.21 -11.20 3.30
CA SER A 83 9.26 -11.31 4.31
C SER A 83 10.13 -12.57 4.14
N ALA A 84 11.24 -12.63 4.86
CA ALA A 84 12.25 -13.68 4.77
C ALA A 84 11.81 -15.07 5.32
N ASP A 85 10.57 -15.20 5.77
CA ASP A 85 9.90 -16.46 6.13
C ASP A 85 9.28 -17.18 4.93
N GLU A 86 9.12 -16.48 3.81
CA GLU A 86 8.68 -16.99 2.51
C GLU A 86 9.85 -17.52 1.66
N SER A 87 9.58 -18.38 0.67
CA SER A 87 10.60 -18.91 -0.23
C SER A 87 11.03 -17.93 -1.32
N GLU A 88 12.28 -18.04 -1.78
CA GLU A 88 12.77 -17.29 -2.95
C GLU A 88 11.94 -17.55 -4.22
N ASP A 89 11.41 -18.77 -4.37
CA ASP A 89 10.56 -19.14 -5.50
C ASP A 89 9.23 -18.35 -5.48
N GLU A 90 8.58 -18.25 -4.32
CA GLU A 90 7.36 -17.45 -4.17
C GLU A 90 7.60 -15.96 -4.43
N ARG A 91 8.75 -15.39 -4.03
CA ARG A 91 9.15 -14.01 -4.39
C ARG A 91 9.30 -13.85 -5.90
N ARG A 92 9.98 -14.78 -6.56
CA ARG A 92 10.15 -14.74 -8.02
C ARG A 92 8.82 -14.87 -8.74
N ARG A 93 7.92 -15.73 -8.26
CA ARG A 93 6.56 -15.87 -8.80
C ARG A 93 5.76 -14.58 -8.64
N LEU A 94 5.90 -13.86 -7.52
CA LEU A 94 5.31 -12.53 -7.37
C LEU A 94 5.85 -11.57 -8.43
N ALA A 95 7.17 -11.49 -8.58
CA ALA A 95 7.84 -10.63 -9.55
C ALA A 95 7.47 -10.97 -11.01
N SER A 96 7.24 -12.24 -11.33
CA SER A 96 6.73 -12.66 -12.64
C SER A 96 5.26 -12.27 -12.80
N ALA A 97 4.41 -12.52 -11.79
CA ALA A 97 2.99 -12.23 -11.86
C ALA A 97 2.69 -10.74 -12.11
N ILE A 98 3.47 -9.82 -11.53
CA ILE A 98 3.30 -8.38 -11.79
C ILE A 98 3.67 -7.98 -13.22
N LYS A 99 4.60 -8.70 -13.87
CA LYS A 99 5.00 -8.43 -15.26
C LYS A 99 3.98 -8.91 -16.29
N GLU A 100 3.10 -9.83 -15.91
CA GLU A 100 1.98 -10.28 -16.73
C GLU A 100 0.86 -9.23 -16.83
N VAL A 101 0.85 -8.23 -15.94
CA VAL A 101 -0.13 -7.15 -15.95
C VAL A 101 0.33 -6.07 -16.96
N PRO A 102 -0.40 -5.84 -18.06
CA PRO A 102 0.08 -4.97 -19.15
C PRO A 102 0.43 -3.54 -18.70
N ALA A 103 -0.42 -2.93 -17.86
CA ALA A 103 -0.19 -1.59 -17.34
C ALA A 103 1.06 -1.53 -16.46
N ILE A 104 1.24 -2.47 -15.51
CA ILE A 104 2.42 -2.50 -14.64
C ILE A 104 3.71 -2.65 -15.48
N ARG A 105 3.69 -3.54 -16.48
CA ARG A 105 4.83 -3.74 -17.38
C ARG A 105 5.15 -2.47 -18.19
N ALA A 106 4.12 -1.75 -18.64
CA ALA A 106 4.29 -0.55 -19.45
C ALA A 106 4.83 0.64 -18.63
N PHE A 107 4.25 0.90 -17.46
CA PHE A 107 4.63 2.03 -16.62
C PHE A 107 5.85 1.76 -15.74
N GLY A 108 6.19 0.49 -15.48
CA GLY A 108 7.40 0.12 -14.73
C GLY A 108 7.41 0.66 -13.29
N ASN A 109 6.24 0.87 -12.71
CA ASN A 109 6.04 1.58 -11.43
C ASN A 109 5.88 0.65 -10.21
N VAL A 110 6.15 -0.65 -10.36
CA VAL A 110 6.04 -1.67 -9.31
C VAL A 110 7.34 -2.47 -9.20
N ASP A 111 7.92 -2.51 -8.00
CA ASP A 111 9.11 -3.29 -7.68
C ASP A 111 8.86 -4.30 -6.56
N VAL A 112 9.63 -5.38 -6.56
CA VAL A 112 9.65 -6.38 -5.48
C VAL A 112 11.00 -6.32 -4.77
N VAL A 113 10.99 -6.26 -3.44
CA VAL A 113 12.21 -6.30 -2.63
C VAL A 113 12.94 -7.61 -2.88
N GLY A 114 14.11 -7.53 -3.52
CA GLY A 114 14.91 -8.70 -3.87
C GLY A 114 15.57 -9.38 -2.66
N LYS A 115 16.19 -8.61 -1.77
CA LYS A 115 16.76 -9.11 -0.51
C LYS A 115 15.76 -8.86 0.63
N PRO A 116 15.02 -9.86 1.09
CA PRO A 116 13.93 -9.68 2.03
C PRO A 116 14.42 -9.45 3.46
N ASP A 117 13.60 -8.76 4.25
CA ASP A 117 13.83 -8.58 5.67
C ASP A 117 13.03 -9.61 6.48
N ARG A 118 13.55 -9.93 7.68
CA ARG A 118 12.79 -10.69 8.67
C ARG A 118 11.97 -9.72 9.48
N ILE A 119 10.69 -10.03 9.62
CA ILE A 119 9.76 -9.20 10.37
C ILE A 119 9.35 -9.96 11.63
N THR A 120 9.60 -9.35 12.78
CA THR A 120 9.16 -9.83 14.09
C THR A 120 8.01 -8.96 14.57
N TYR A 121 6.80 -9.54 14.74
CA TYR A 121 5.56 -8.81 15.07
C TYR A 121 5.73 -7.78 16.22
N MET A 122 6.31 -8.19 17.35
CA MET A 122 6.52 -7.30 18.51
C MET A 122 7.86 -6.57 18.52
N GLY A 123 8.70 -6.80 17.50
CA GLY A 123 10.09 -6.36 17.46
C GLY A 123 10.30 -5.09 16.64
N SER A 124 11.54 -4.61 16.66
CA SER A 124 12.00 -3.39 15.96
C SER A 124 12.41 -3.61 14.51
N SER A 125 12.50 -4.85 14.06
CA SER A 125 12.66 -5.20 12.64
C SER A 125 11.53 -4.67 11.75
N ASN A 126 10.31 -4.48 12.29
CA ASN A 126 9.22 -3.80 11.59
C ASN A 126 9.61 -2.37 11.19
N ILE A 127 10.12 -1.56 12.13
CA ILE A 127 10.56 -0.19 11.85
C ILE A 127 11.69 -0.22 10.83
N ALA A 128 12.71 -1.06 11.04
CA ALA A 128 13.86 -1.14 10.15
C ALA A 128 13.43 -1.45 8.70
N THR A 129 12.47 -2.36 8.53
CA THR A 129 11.92 -2.73 7.23
C THR A 129 11.14 -1.56 6.60
N THR A 130 10.27 -0.88 7.37
CA THR A 130 9.51 0.27 6.88
C THR A 130 10.42 1.45 6.50
N LEU A 131 11.44 1.76 7.31
CA LEU A 131 12.44 2.78 7.00
C LEU A 131 13.26 2.40 5.75
N ARG A 132 13.62 1.13 5.59
CA ARG A 132 14.28 0.64 4.38
C ARG A 132 13.40 0.81 3.15
N ALA A 133 12.10 0.49 3.25
CA ALA A 133 11.15 0.69 2.17
C ALA A 133 11.03 2.17 1.77
N ALA A 134 10.89 3.06 2.75
CA ALA A 134 10.88 4.50 2.54
C ALA A 134 12.18 4.99 1.87
N ALA A 135 13.35 4.54 2.34
CA ALA A 135 14.64 4.89 1.75
C ALA A 135 14.78 4.43 0.27
N ILE A 136 14.28 3.23 -0.06
CA ILE A 136 14.23 2.74 -1.44
C ILE A 136 13.33 3.66 -2.27
N LEU A 137 12.11 3.94 -1.82
CA LEU A 137 11.15 4.75 -2.58
C LEU A 137 11.62 6.20 -2.76
N LEU A 138 12.28 6.79 -1.75
CA LEU A 138 12.90 8.12 -1.85
C LEU A 138 14.02 8.15 -2.89
N LYS A 139 14.81 7.07 -3.00
CA LYS A 139 15.94 6.95 -3.94
C LYS A 139 15.49 6.73 -5.38
N PHE A 140 14.44 5.94 -5.60
CA PHE A 140 14.03 5.51 -6.93
C PHE A 140 13.08 6.48 -7.61
N ASP A 141 12.32 7.27 -6.85
CA ASP A 141 11.29 8.13 -7.39
C ASP A 141 11.15 9.41 -6.54
N SER A 142 11.26 10.56 -7.20
CA SER A 142 11.08 11.87 -6.57
C SER A 142 9.67 12.45 -6.73
N GLY A 143 8.78 11.78 -7.45
CA GLY A 143 7.49 12.32 -7.90
C GLY A 143 6.30 12.06 -6.97
N TRP A 144 6.46 11.25 -5.93
CA TRP A 144 5.39 10.94 -4.96
C TRP A 144 5.39 11.88 -3.77
N ASP A 145 4.20 12.09 -3.19
CA ASP A 145 3.93 13.06 -2.13
C ASP A 145 3.72 12.41 -0.76
N TRP A 146 3.05 11.26 -0.75
CA TRP A 146 2.76 10.51 0.48
C TRP A 146 3.21 9.06 0.38
N PHE A 147 3.74 8.56 1.48
CA PHE A 147 4.07 7.17 1.69
C PHE A 147 2.96 6.47 2.47
N VAL A 148 2.46 5.35 1.94
CA VAL A 148 1.35 4.59 2.51
C VAL A 148 1.81 3.17 2.83
N THR A 149 1.69 2.75 4.08
CA THR A 149 2.03 1.38 4.51
C THR A 149 0.80 0.48 4.46
N LEU A 150 0.84 -0.63 3.74
CA LEU A 150 -0.22 -1.64 3.74
C LEU A 150 0.35 -3.02 4.01
N SER A 151 -0.32 -3.81 4.85
CA SER A 151 -0.08 -5.24 4.97
C SER A 151 -1.00 -6.01 4.02
N ALA A 152 -0.72 -7.29 3.81
CA ALA A 152 -1.58 -8.21 3.06
C ALA A 152 -2.99 -8.37 3.65
N MET A 153 -3.22 -7.85 4.86
CA MET A 153 -4.49 -7.87 5.59
C MET A 153 -5.32 -6.61 5.44
N ASP A 154 -4.78 -5.56 4.82
CA ASP A 154 -5.51 -4.32 4.51
C ASP A 154 -6.20 -4.42 3.15
N TYR A 155 -7.26 -3.62 2.96
CA TYR A 155 -7.92 -3.46 1.65
C TYR A 155 -8.49 -2.05 1.46
N PRO A 156 -8.48 -1.47 0.25
CA PRO A 156 -9.03 -0.13 0.03
C PRO A 156 -10.56 -0.12 0.04
N LEU A 157 -11.14 0.97 0.55
CA LEU A 157 -12.58 1.26 0.53
C LEU A 157 -12.97 2.35 -0.47
N ILE A 158 -12.00 2.88 -1.18
CA ILE A 158 -12.15 3.90 -2.22
C ILE A 158 -11.24 3.58 -3.40
N THR A 159 -11.56 4.13 -4.57
CA THR A 159 -10.67 4.00 -5.74
C THR A 159 -9.45 4.91 -5.63
N GLN A 160 -8.43 4.67 -6.46
CA GLN A 160 -7.26 5.57 -6.51
C GLN A 160 -7.60 6.96 -7.06
N ASP A 161 -8.58 7.04 -7.96
CA ASP A 161 -9.11 8.31 -8.45
C ASP A 161 -9.82 9.08 -7.32
N ASP A 162 -10.59 8.40 -6.46
CA ASP A 162 -11.22 9.01 -5.28
C ASP A 162 -10.16 9.55 -4.31
N LEU A 163 -9.17 8.71 -3.95
CA LEU A 163 -8.11 9.09 -3.03
C LEU A 163 -7.33 10.29 -3.57
N SER A 164 -6.90 10.24 -4.84
CA SER A 164 -6.13 11.31 -5.47
C SER A 164 -6.95 12.59 -5.61
N HIS A 165 -8.25 12.48 -5.90
CA HIS A 165 -9.15 13.62 -6.02
C HIS A 165 -9.26 14.37 -4.69
N VAL A 166 -9.55 13.66 -3.60
CA VAL A 166 -9.68 14.27 -2.28
C VAL A 166 -8.32 14.79 -1.78
N PHE A 167 -7.24 14.04 -1.96
CA PHE A 167 -5.91 14.49 -1.55
C PHE A 167 -5.37 15.66 -2.39
N SER A 168 -6.00 16.01 -3.51
CA SER A 168 -5.64 17.22 -4.27
C SER A 168 -5.93 18.51 -3.51
N SER A 169 -6.88 18.51 -2.56
CA SER A 169 -7.14 19.65 -1.67
C SER A 169 -6.36 19.58 -0.36
N VAL A 170 -5.66 18.48 -0.09
CA VAL A 170 -4.88 18.28 1.13
C VAL A 170 -3.47 18.83 0.95
N ARG A 171 -3.00 19.55 1.98
CA ARG A 171 -1.62 20.01 2.07
C ARG A 171 -0.63 18.83 2.09
N ARG A 172 0.30 18.81 1.12
CA ARG A 172 1.26 17.70 0.89
C ARG A 172 2.27 17.46 2.00
N ASP A 173 2.43 18.42 2.90
CA ASP A 173 3.30 18.28 4.07
C ASP A 173 2.60 17.61 5.27
N LEU A 174 1.28 17.42 5.23
CA LEU A 174 0.52 16.77 6.31
C LEU A 174 0.77 15.25 6.38
N ASN A 175 0.78 14.77 7.62
CA ASN A 175 0.99 13.37 8.00
C ASN A 175 -0.26 12.86 8.70
N PHE A 176 -0.88 11.80 8.18
CA PHE A 176 -2.00 11.12 8.83
C PHE A 176 -1.42 10.01 9.71
N ILE A 177 -1.38 10.32 11.00
CA ILE A 177 -0.80 9.48 12.05
C ILE A 177 -1.67 9.59 13.29
N ASP A 178 -2.41 8.52 13.60
CA ASP A 178 -3.13 8.40 14.87
C ASP A 178 -2.12 8.39 16.02
N HIS A 179 -2.28 9.26 17.03
CA HIS A 179 -1.32 9.39 18.11
C HIS A 179 -1.94 9.90 19.40
N THR A 180 -1.34 9.47 20.51
CA THR A 180 -1.60 10.00 21.85
C THR A 180 -0.36 9.89 22.73
N SER A 181 -0.20 10.84 23.65
CA SER A 181 0.78 10.74 24.73
C SER A 181 0.25 10.12 26.02
N ASP A 182 -1.06 9.84 26.11
CA ASP A 182 -1.62 9.07 27.21
C ASP A 182 -1.27 7.59 27.01
N LEU A 183 -0.17 7.19 27.66
CA LEU A 183 0.34 5.83 27.55
C LEU A 183 -0.49 4.82 28.35
N GLY A 184 -1.16 5.26 29.42
CA GLY A 184 -1.84 4.37 30.37
C GLY A 184 -1.05 3.10 30.70
N TRP A 185 -1.67 1.93 30.51
CA TRP A 185 -1.04 0.63 30.75
C TRP A 185 0.14 0.34 29.80
N LYS A 186 0.21 0.97 28.62
CA LYS A 186 1.29 0.77 27.65
C LYS A 186 2.65 1.20 28.21
N GLU A 187 2.68 2.17 29.13
CA GLU A 187 3.94 2.59 29.77
C GLU A 187 4.58 1.41 30.52
N LEU A 188 3.82 0.77 31.41
CA LEU A 188 4.25 -0.36 32.22
C LEU A 188 4.54 -1.62 31.41
N HIS A 189 3.75 -1.85 30.37
CA HIS A 189 3.77 -3.10 29.62
C HIS A 189 4.58 -3.05 28.34
N ARG A 190 4.83 -1.89 27.70
CA ARG A 190 5.51 -1.81 26.39
C ARG A 190 6.77 -0.94 26.41
N VAL A 191 6.75 0.16 27.16
CA VAL A 191 7.85 1.15 27.18
C VAL A 191 8.93 0.80 28.19
N ARG A 192 8.53 0.52 29.44
CA ARG A 192 9.45 0.20 30.55
C ARG A 192 10.15 -1.16 30.40
N PRO A 193 9.50 -2.22 29.87
CA PRO A 193 10.21 -3.46 29.55
C PRO A 193 11.25 -3.25 28.45
N ILE A 194 12.42 -3.85 28.63
CA ILE A 194 13.47 -3.85 27.61
C ILE A 194 13.34 -5.14 26.81
N VAL A 195 13.19 -5.01 25.50
CA VAL A 195 13.13 -6.17 24.60
C VAL A 195 14.26 -6.18 23.58
N VAL A 196 14.66 -7.37 23.15
CA VAL A 196 15.64 -7.54 22.07
C VAL A 196 14.98 -8.30 20.94
N ASP A 197 14.98 -7.71 19.75
CA ASP A 197 14.48 -8.35 18.55
C ASP A 197 15.59 -9.20 17.89
N PRO A 198 15.53 -10.54 17.97
CA PRO A 198 16.50 -11.38 17.30
C PRO A 198 16.40 -11.31 15.77
N GLY A 199 15.30 -10.85 15.20
CA GLY A 199 15.16 -10.66 13.75
C GLY A 199 16.21 -9.72 13.16
N LEU A 200 16.84 -8.87 14.00
CA LEU A 200 17.91 -7.96 13.59
C LEU A 200 19.29 -8.65 13.41
N TYR A 201 19.55 -9.78 14.08
CA TYR A 201 20.89 -10.41 14.07
C TYR A 201 20.89 -11.95 14.00
N LEU A 202 19.76 -12.62 14.16
CA LEU A 202 19.59 -14.08 14.08
C LEU A 202 18.61 -14.46 12.97
N ALA A 203 19.14 -15.11 11.93
CA ALA A 203 18.38 -15.47 10.74
C ALA A 203 17.28 -16.54 10.91
N ARG A 204 17.00 -17.04 12.12
CA ARG A 204 16.01 -18.13 12.33
C ARG A 204 15.06 -17.90 13.52
N ARG A 205 15.10 -16.74 14.16
CA ARG A 205 14.29 -16.47 15.35
C ARG A 205 13.49 -15.18 15.17
N SER A 206 12.18 -15.30 15.30
CA SER A 206 11.20 -14.20 15.13
C SER A 206 10.42 -13.90 16.41
N GLN A 207 10.84 -14.44 17.56
CA GLN A 207 10.23 -14.15 18.86
C GLN A 207 11.17 -13.25 19.65
N ILE A 208 10.65 -12.12 20.12
CA ILE A 208 11.42 -11.16 20.94
C ILE A 208 11.89 -11.80 22.25
N PHE A 209 12.99 -11.28 22.78
CA PHE A 209 13.45 -11.59 24.13
C PHE A 209 13.09 -10.47 25.08
N HIS A 210 12.75 -10.82 26.31
CA HIS A 210 12.59 -9.87 27.39
C HIS A 210 13.84 -9.88 28.27
N ALA A 211 14.38 -8.71 28.58
CA ALA A 211 15.35 -8.57 29.64
C ALA A 211 14.66 -8.76 31.00
N THR A 212 15.42 -9.23 31.99
CA THR A 212 14.96 -9.36 33.38
C THR A 212 14.70 -7.98 33.99
N GLU A 213 15.60 -7.04 33.74
CA GLU A 213 15.51 -5.67 34.23
C GLU A 213 14.61 -4.80 33.36
N LYS A 214 13.97 -3.81 34.00
CA LYS A 214 13.17 -2.77 33.34
C LYS A 214 13.90 -1.44 33.41
N ARG A 215 13.55 -0.53 32.51
CA ARG A 215 14.01 0.87 32.55
C ARG A 215 12.91 1.82 33.01
N LYS A 216 13.31 3.03 33.37
CA LYS A 216 12.40 4.17 33.53
C LYS A 216 12.00 4.70 32.15
N THR A 217 10.83 5.31 32.08
CA THR A 217 10.39 6.10 30.93
C THR A 217 11.34 7.29 30.78
N PRO A 218 11.83 7.61 29.56
CA PRO A 218 12.75 8.71 29.32
C PRO A 218 12.09 10.05 29.65
N ASP A 219 12.90 10.98 30.16
CA ASP A 219 12.54 12.36 30.47
C ASP A 219 13.11 13.37 29.45
N ALA A 220 14.06 12.93 28.61
CA ALA A 220 14.65 13.74 27.54
C ALA A 220 13.70 14.04 26.36
N PHE A 221 12.61 13.29 26.24
CA PHE A 221 11.59 13.46 25.20
C PHE A 221 10.26 12.85 25.64
N LYS A 222 9.16 13.29 25.04
CA LYS A 222 7.83 12.75 25.33
C LYS A 222 7.55 11.55 24.42
N ILE A 223 7.08 10.44 24.98
CA ILE A 223 6.68 9.28 24.17
C ILE A 223 5.26 9.49 23.67
N PHE A 224 5.08 9.24 22.38
CA PHE A 224 3.78 9.13 21.74
C PHE A 224 3.60 7.72 21.20
N THR A 225 2.38 7.21 21.29
CA THR A 225 2.00 5.93 20.68
C THR A 225 0.70 6.07 19.90
N GLY A 226 0.45 5.16 18.97
CA GLY A 226 -0.79 5.16 18.20
C GLY A 226 -0.86 3.98 17.24
N SER A 227 -1.65 4.13 16.18
CA SER A 227 -1.77 3.11 15.13
C SER A 227 -0.41 2.82 14.47
N PRO A 228 -0.04 1.55 14.25
CA PRO A 228 1.18 1.24 13.49
C PRO A 228 1.03 1.56 12.00
N TRP A 229 -0.17 1.91 11.55
CA TRP A 229 -0.47 2.22 10.17
C TRP A 229 -0.46 3.73 9.96
N VAL A 230 0.36 4.17 9.01
CA VAL A 230 0.62 5.61 8.82
C VAL A 230 0.53 5.98 7.35
N ILE A 231 0.20 7.25 7.10
CA ILE A 231 0.38 7.90 5.80
C ILE A 231 1.24 9.13 6.03
N LEU A 232 2.49 9.04 5.61
CA LEU A 232 3.52 10.03 5.96
C LEU A 232 3.88 10.87 4.73
N SER A 233 4.04 12.17 4.92
CA SER A 233 4.52 13.06 3.86
C SER A 233 5.97 12.72 3.50
N ARG A 234 6.31 12.97 2.24
CA ARG A 234 7.68 12.78 1.75
C ARG A 234 8.70 13.55 2.58
N SER A 235 8.42 14.81 2.91
CA SER A 235 9.34 15.68 3.68
C SER A 235 9.64 15.12 5.07
N PHE A 236 8.63 14.58 5.76
CA PHE A 236 8.84 13.94 7.06
C PHE A 236 9.67 12.65 6.96
N LEU A 237 9.49 11.86 5.89
CA LEU A 237 10.33 10.70 5.66
C LEU A 237 11.76 11.06 5.27
N GLU A 238 11.97 12.12 4.49
CA GLU A 238 13.31 12.65 4.22
C GLU A 238 13.99 13.03 5.53
N PHE A 239 13.27 13.66 6.47
CA PHE A 239 13.79 13.93 7.82
C PHE A 239 14.16 12.65 8.57
N CYS A 240 13.30 11.64 8.58
CA CYS A 240 13.57 10.38 9.27
C CYS A 240 14.78 9.61 8.69
N ILE A 241 14.96 9.66 7.36
CA ILE A 241 16.00 8.89 6.66
C ILE A 241 17.33 9.63 6.60
N LEU A 242 17.31 10.93 6.25
CA LEU A 242 18.52 11.74 6.14
C LEU A 242 19.00 12.23 7.50
N GLY A 243 18.08 12.46 8.44
CA GLY A 243 18.37 12.85 9.83
C GLY A 243 19.29 14.05 9.92
N TRP A 244 18.90 15.20 9.35
CA TRP A 244 19.70 16.43 9.52
C TRP A 244 19.72 16.89 10.99
N ASP A 245 18.73 16.49 11.79
CA ASP A 245 18.77 16.50 13.24
C ASP A 245 19.04 15.08 13.80
N ASN A 246 19.55 14.98 15.04
CA ASN A 246 19.84 13.68 15.66
C ASN A 246 18.59 12.98 16.23
N LEU A 247 17.47 13.68 16.42
CA LEU A 247 16.25 13.13 17.02
C LEU A 247 15.78 11.82 16.36
N PRO A 248 15.65 11.68 15.02
CA PRO A 248 15.25 10.41 14.42
C PRO A 248 16.19 9.25 14.72
N ARG A 249 17.50 9.50 14.83
CA ARG A 249 18.51 8.47 15.16
C ARG A 249 18.42 8.07 16.62
N THR A 250 18.35 9.05 17.53
CA THR A 250 18.20 8.81 18.97
C THR A 250 16.91 8.03 19.26
N MET A 251 15.80 8.42 18.63
CA MET A 251 14.53 7.70 18.74
C MET A 251 14.66 6.28 18.19
N LEU A 252 15.30 6.08 17.04
CA LEU A 252 15.46 4.74 16.46
C LEU A 252 16.25 3.82 17.39
N MET A 253 17.33 4.31 17.98
CA MET A 253 18.11 3.58 18.99
C MET A 253 17.25 3.22 20.20
N TYR A 254 16.45 4.16 20.71
CA TYR A 254 15.57 3.93 21.86
C TYR A 254 14.47 2.90 21.56
N PHE A 255 13.79 3.04 20.42
CA PHE A 255 12.69 2.19 19.99
C PHE A 255 13.14 0.80 19.53
N THR A 256 14.43 0.60 19.29
CA THR A 256 15.00 -0.73 19.04
C THR A 256 14.70 -1.72 20.18
N ASN A 257 14.56 -1.22 21.41
CA ASN A 257 14.28 -2.02 22.60
C ASN A 257 12.89 -1.79 23.23
N VAL A 258 11.93 -1.25 22.46
CA VAL A 258 10.52 -1.07 22.86
C VAL A 258 9.67 -2.15 22.21
N MET A 259 8.71 -2.73 22.95
CA MET A 259 7.74 -3.64 22.34
C MET A 259 6.79 -2.91 21.41
N LEU A 260 6.47 -3.52 20.27
CA LEU A 260 5.61 -2.91 19.24
C LEU A 260 6.12 -1.53 18.83
N SER A 261 7.44 -1.42 18.71
CA SER A 261 8.15 -0.17 18.45
C SER A 261 7.59 0.68 17.28
N GLN A 262 7.04 0.03 16.25
CA GLN A 262 6.36 0.69 15.12
C GLN A 262 5.18 1.57 15.54
N GLU A 263 4.48 1.23 16.63
CA GLU A 263 3.39 2.03 17.21
C GLU A 263 3.90 3.27 17.95
N GLY A 264 5.21 3.51 18.05
CA GLY A 264 5.77 4.63 18.81
C GLY A 264 6.86 5.44 18.12
N TYR A 265 7.62 4.85 17.19
CA TYR A 265 8.76 5.53 16.55
C TYR A 265 8.35 6.78 15.77
N PHE A 266 7.52 6.64 14.73
CA PHE A 266 7.13 7.80 13.90
C PHE A 266 6.35 8.84 14.73
N HIS A 267 5.46 8.38 15.60
CA HIS A 267 4.68 9.19 16.54
C HIS A 267 5.57 10.07 17.42
N SER A 268 6.60 9.47 18.03
CA SER A 268 7.50 10.19 18.92
C SER A 268 8.46 11.09 18.14
N VAL A 269 8.94 10.69 16.96
CA VAL A 269 9.79 11.54 16.12
C VAL A 269 9.03 12.77 15.65
N ILE A 270 7.81 12.61 15.13
CA ILE A 270 7.05 13.72 14.56
C ILE A 270 6.63 14.73 15.64
N CYS A 271 6.16 14.25 16.80
CA CYS A 271 5.67 15.13 17.86
C CYS A 271 6.76 15.78 18.71
N ASN A 272 7.98 15.23 18.72
CA ASN A 272 9.12 15.90 19.35
C ASN A 272 9.93 16.76 18.36
N SER A 273 9.55 16.81 17.08
CA SER A 273 10.21 17.65 16.08
C SER A 273 9.50 19.00 15.92
N PRO A 274 10.15 20.14 16.22
CA PRO A 274 9.55 21.46 16.07
C PRO A 274 9.04 21.77 14.66
N GLU A 275 9.71 21.22 13.63
CA GLU A 275 9.39 21.42 12.21
C GLU A 275 8.11 20.66 11.80
N PHE A 276 7.87 19.47 12.38
CA PHE A 276 6.81 18.58 11.92
C PHE A 276 5.62 18.42 12.88
N LYS A 277 5.76 18.78 14.17
CA LYS A 277 4.70 18.58 15.18
C LYS A 277 3.34 19.19 14.81
N ASN A 278 3.32 20.27 14.01
CA ASN A 278 2.09 20.94 13.58
C ASN A 278 1.52 20.38 12.26
N THR A 279 2.15 19.35 11.70
CA THR A 279 1.73 18.68 10.44
C THR A 279 1.01 17.36 10.69
N THR A 280 0.67 17.04 11.94
CA THR A 280 0.04 15.78 12.33
C THR A 280 -1.49 15.87 12.27
N VAL A 281 -2.12 15.12 11.38
CA VAL A 281 -3.56 14.86 11.40
C VAL A 281 -3.78 13.55 12.17
N ASN A 282 -4.57 13.61 13.25
CA ASN A 282 -4.75 12.50 14.19
C ASN A 282 -5.75 11.45 13.65
N SER A 283 -5.32 10.69 12.63
CA SER A 283 -6.07 9.60 12.02
C SER A 283 -5.12 8.74 11.20
N ASP A 284 -5.40 7.44 11.09
CA ASP A 284 -4.69 6.53 10.17
C ASP A 284 -5.48 6.22 8.89
N LEU A 285 -6.65 6.85 8.72
CA LEU A 285 -7.60 6.66 7.61
C LEU A 285 -8.04 5.21 7.39
N ARG A 286 -8.01 4.36 8.45
CA ARG A 286 -8.45 2.96 8.41
C ARG A 286 -9.72 2.73 9.20
N TYR A 287 -10.64 2.00 8.60
CA TYR A 287 -11.75 1.38 9.30
C TYR A 287 -11.29 0.10 10.01
N MET A 288 -11.52 0.04 11.32
CA MET A 288 -11.22 -1.10 12.17
C MET A 288 -12.32 -1.29 13.20
N ILE A 289 -12.69 -2.54 13.46
CA ILE A 289 -13.56 -2.89 14.59
C ILE A 289 -12.69 -3.52 15.68
N TRP A 290 -12.73 -2.96 16.88
CA TRP A 290 -12.03 -3.49 18.04
C TRP A 290 -13.01 -4.23 18.96
N ASP A 291 -12.58 -5.38 19.48
CA ASP A 291 -13.28 -6.06 20.57
C ASP A 291 -13.31 -5.16 21.83
N THR A 292 -14.27 -5.40 22.73
CA THR A 292 -14.31 -4.75 24.05
C THR A 292 -14.13 -5.80 25.15
N PRO A 293 -13.00 -5.81 25.90
CA PRO A 293 -11.82 -4.97 25.75
C PRO A 293 -11.00 -5.28 24.48
N PRO A 294 -10.18 -4.32 23.98
CA PRO A 294 -9.41 -4.51 22.76
C PRO A 294 -8.39 -5.64 22.91
N LYS A 295 -8.35 -6.52 21.92
CA LYS A 295 -7.31 -7.54 21.77
C LYS A 295 -6.04 -6.93 21.15
N MET A 296 -5.01 -7.77 20.95
CA MET A 296 -3.76 -7.37 20.31
C MET A 296 -3.93 -6.95 18.84
N GLU A 297 -4.94 -7.48 18.16
CA GLU A 297 -5.28 -7.13 16.78
C GLU A 297 -6.79 -6.90 16.66
N PRO A 298 -7.24 -6.08 15.69
CA PRO A 298 -8.65 -5.81 15.47
C PRO A 298 -9.38 -7.05 14.93
N HIS A 299 -10.71 -6.99 14.99
CA HIS A 299 -11.61 -8.00 14.47
C HIS A 299 -11.37 -8.27 12.97
N PHE A 300 -11.58 -9.52 12.55
CA PHE A 300 -11.57 -9.88 11.14
C PHE A 300 -12.91 -9.48 10.51
N LEU A 301 -12.87 -8.44 9.69
CA LEU A 301 -14.04 -7.93 8.97
C LEU A 301 -14.55 -8.98 7.99
N ASN A 302 -15.88 -9.13 7.96
CA ASN A 302 -16.59 -10.06 7.08
C ASN A 302 -17.82 -9.38 6.45
N MET A 303 -18.67 -10.14 5.75
CA MET A 303 -19.84 -9.61 5.05
C MET A 303 -20.84 -8.88 5.97
N SER A 304 -20.95 -9.25 7.26
CA SER A 304 -21.84 -8.55 8.21
C SER A 304 -21.44 -7.11 8.45
N ASP A 305 -20.16 -6.79 8.29
CA ASP A 305 -19.59 -5.49 8.63
C ASP A 305 -19.58 -4.55 7.42
N TYR A 306 -19.97 -5.05 6.24
CA TYR A 306 -19.81 -4.37 4.96
C TYR A 306 -20.48 -2.99 4.92
N ASP A 307 -21.71 -2.89 5.39
CA ASP A 307 -22.47 -1.63 5.33
C ASP A 307 -21.85 -0.56 6.24
N GLN A 308 -21.43 -0.93 7.45
CA GLN A 308 -20.74 -0.01 8.38
C GLN A 308 -19.39 0.43 7.82
N MET A 309 -18.62 -0.51 7.27
CA MET A 309 -17.34 -0.25 6.64
C MET A 309 -17.46 0.76 5.49
N VAL A 310 -18.47 0.60 4.62
CA VAL A 310 -18.75 1.51 3.49
C VAL A 310 -19.30 2.87 3.94
N GLN A 311 -19.90 2.95 5.11
CA GLN A 311 -20.42 4.20 5.67
C GLN A 311 -19.37 4.97 6.48
N GLY A 312 -18.31 4.29 6.95
CA GLY A 312 -17.31 4.87 7.86
C GLY A 312 -16.39 5.95 7.28
N GLY A 313 -16.43 6.20 5.96
CA GLY A 313 -15.66 7.29 5.33
C GLY A 313 -14.14 7.12 5.36
N ALA A 314 -13.63 5.93 5.65
CA ALA A 314 -12.20 5.62 5.65
C ALA A 314 -11.68 5.30 4.24
N ALA A 315 -10.38 5.52 4.00
CA ALA A 315 -9.74 5.15 2.72
C ALA A 315 -9.44 3.64 2.63
N PHE A 316 -9.13 3.02 3.77
CA PHE A 316 -8.75 1.62 3.88
C PHE A 316 -9.52 0.94 5.01
N ALA A 317 -9.48 -0.39 5.05
CA ALA A 317 -10.03 -1.20 6.13
C ALA A 317 -9.10 -2.34 6.50
N ARG A 318 -9.21 -2.79 7.76
CA ARG A 318 -8.53 -3.99 8.25
C ARG A 318 -9.23 -4.61 9.47
N GLN A 319 -9.03 -5.89 9.76
CA GLN A 319 -8.27 -6.87 8.96
C GLN A 319 -9.19 -7.85 8.24
N PHE A 320 -8.75 -8.40 7.12
CA PHE A 320 -9.53 -9.38 6.37
C PHE A 320 -8.91 -10.77 6.44
N GLN A 321 -9.76 -11.80 6.40
CA GLN A 321 -9.29 -13.17 6.16
C GLN A 321 -8.88 -13.34 4.70
N LYS A 322 -8.03 -14.34 4.44
CA LYS A 322 -7.63 -14.67 3.07
C LYS A 322 -8.86 -15.17 2.29
N ASP A 323 -9.09 -14.57 1.11
CA ASP A 323 -10.19 -14.91 0.20
C ASP A 323 -11.59 -14.78 0.85
N ASP A 324 -11.74 -13.91 1.85
CA ASP A 324 -13.06 -13.62 2.43
C ASP A 324 -14.02 -13.03 1.38
N PRO A 325 -15.29 -13.48 1.30
CA PRO A 325 -16.27 -12.98 0.34
C PRO A 325 -16.51 -11.47 0.41
N VAL A 326 -16.27 -10.82 1.56
CA VAL A 326 -16.40 -9.35 1.67
C VAL A 326 -15.42 -8.62 0.75
N LEU A 327 -14.26 -9.21 0.47
CA LEU A 327 -13.28 -8.63 -0.46
C LEU A 327 -13.82 -8.61 -1.90
N ASP A 328 -14.58 -9.64 -2.29
CA ASP A 328 -15.24 -9.69 -3.60
C ASP A 328 -16.37 -8.66 -3.68
N MET A 329 -17.10 -8.45 -2.58
CA MET A 329 -18.09 -7.38 -2.49
C MET A 329 -17.45 -5.99 -2.66
N VAL A 330 -16.31 -5.73 -2.02
CA VAL A 330 -15.56 -4.48 -2.18
C VAL A 330 -15.09 -4.31 -3.64
N ASP A 331 -14.51 -5.35 -4.24
CA ASP A 331 -14.06 -5.34 -5.63
C ASP A 331 -15.21 -4.98 -6.60
N GLU A 332 -16.37 -5.61 -6.44
CA GLU A 332 -17.51 -5.43 -7.34
C GLU A 332 -18.24 -4.10 -7.10
N ARG A 333 -18.53 -3.78 -5.83
CA ARG A 333 -19.46 -2.70 -5.48
C ARG A 333 -18.76 -1.37 -5.32
N ILE A 334 -17.52 -1.35 -4.86
CA ILE A 334 -16.73 -0.13 -4.63
C ILE A 334 -15.77 0.08 -5.80
N LEU A 335 -14.84 -0.86 -5.99
CA LEU A 335 -13.71 -0.68 -6.91
C LEU A 335 -14.06 -0.94 -8.38
N LYS A 336 -15.26 -1.49 -8.64
CA LYS A 336 -15.79 -1.81 -9.97
C LYS A 336 -14.83 -2.65 -10.82
N ARG A 337 -14.11 -3.58 -10.20
CA ARG A 337 -13.05 -4.38 -10.80
C ARG A 337 -13.39 -5.87 -10.83
N GLY A 338 -12.82 -6.58 -11.81
CA GLY A 338 -12.85 -8.04 -11.84
C GLY A 338 -11.68 -8.63 -11.04
N ARG A 339 -11.79 -9.93 -10.69
CA ARG A 339 -10.70 -10.66 -10.04
C ARG A 339 -9.44 -10.62 -10.91
N ASN A 340 -8.29 -10.38 -10.28
CA ASN A 340 -6.97 -10.30 -10.95
C ASN A 340 -6.81 -9.21 -12.02
N ARG A 341 -7.68 -8.20 -12.06
CA ARG A 341 -7.53 -7.01 -12.93
C ARG A 341 -7.19 -5.80 -12.09
N ALA A 342 -6.58 -4.75 -12.63
CA ALA A 342 -6.40 -3.51 -11.88
C ALA A 342 -7.76 -2.84 -11.59
N ALA A 343 -7.85 -2.06 -10.51
CA ALA A 343 -9.02 -1.20 -10.32
C ALA A 343 -9.07 -0.13 -11.43
N PRO A 344 -10.20 0.00 -12.17
CA PRO A 344 -10.30 0.97 -13.23
C PRO A 344 -10.34 2.40 -12.67
N GLY A 345 -9.54 3.28 -13.27
CA GLY A 345 -9.61 4.74 -13.10
C GLY A 345 -9.85 5.42 -14.45
N ALA A 346 -9.85 6.75 -14.47
CA ALA A 346 -9.97 7.55 -15.70
C ALA A 346 -8.87 7.24 -16.73
N TRP A 347 -7.72 6.80 -16.25
CA TRP A 347 -6.59 6.38 -17.08
C TRP A 347 -6.87 5.10 -17.88
N CYS A 348 -7.88 4.29 -17.54
CA CYS A 348 -8.24 3.10 -18.30
C CYS A 348 -9.16 3.46 -19.48
N SER A 349 -8.66 3.33 -20.72
CA SER A 349 -9.38 3.76 -21.93
C SER A 349 -9.94 2.60 -22.76
N GLY A 350 -9.67 1.35 -22.35
CA GLY A 350 -10.11 0.17 -23.08
C GLY A 350 -11.64 -0.03 -23.01
N TRP A 351 -12.20 -0.60 -24.07
CA TRP A 351 -13.62 -0.90 -24.12
C TRP A 351 -14.00 -1.94 -23.05
N LYS A 352 -15.01 -1.63 -22.23
CA LYS A 352 -15.50 -2.56 -21.21
C LYS A 352 -16.27 -3.70 -21.89
N SER A 353 -15.64 -4.87 -21.99
CA SER A 353 -16.31 -6.11 -22.39
C SER A 353 -16.02 -7.22 -21.38
N TRP A 354 -16.78 -8.31 -21.44
CA TRP A 354 -16.55 -9.46 -20.57
C TRP A 354 -15.13 -10.03 -20.72
N TRP A 355 -14.60 -10.00 -21.95
CA TRP A 355 -13.34 -10.63 -22.34
C TRP A 355 -12.13 -9.69 -22.30
N MET A 356 -12.35 -8.37 -22.31
CA MET A 356 -11.27 -7.39 -22.33
C MET A 356 -11.18 -6.63 -21.01
N ASP A 357 -9.96 -6.50 -20.51
CA ASP A 357 -9.65 -5.64 -19.37
C ASP A 357 -9.65 -4.17 -19.85
N PRO A 358 -10.51 -3.29 -19.31
CA PRO A 358 -10.50 -1.86 -19.69
C PRO A 358 -9.15 -1.17 -19.42
N CYS A 359 -8.33 -1.72 -18.52
CA CYS A 359 -7.01 -1.19 -18.18
C CYS A 359 -5.87 -1.82 -19.00
N SER A 360 -6.20 -2.64 -20.01
CA SER A 360 -5.22 -3.13 -21.01
C SER A 360 -4.82 -2.07 -22.03
N GLN A 361 -5.63 -1.02 -22.15
CA GLN A 361 -5.33 0.21 -22.88
C GLN A 361 -5.46 1.38 -21.91
N TRP A 362 -4.62 2.39 -22.11
CA TRP A 362 -4.57 3.53 -21.20
C TRP A 362 -4.61 4.87 -21.95
N GLY A 363 -5.35 5.80 -21.35
CA GLY A 363 -5.38 7.21 -21.71
C GLY A 363 -4.44 8.03 -20.83
N ASP A 364 -4.85 9.26 -20.53
CA ASP A 364 -4.06 10.17 -19.69
C ASP A 364 -4.12 9.78 -18.21
N ALA A 365 -2.98 9.44 -17.63
CA ALA A 365 -2.80 9.11 -16.22
C ALA A 365 -2.90 10.33 -15.30
N ASN A 366 -3.01 11.56 -15.83
CA ASN A 366 -3.19 12.79 -15.03
C ASN A 366 -4.66 13.15 -14.82
N ILE A 367 -5.59 12.52 -15.55
CA ILE A 367 -7.03 12.73 -15.38
C ILE A 367 -7.53 11.84 -14.25
N LEU A 368 -8.39 12.39 -13.40
CA LEU A 368 -9.09 11.65 -12.35
C LEU A 368 -10.60 11.66 -12.63
N LYS A 369 -11.26 10.55 -12.29
CA LYS A 369 -12.72 10.44 -12.31
C LYS A 369 -13.20 9.93 -10.95
N PRO A 370 -13.46 10.83 -9.98
CA PRO A 370 -13.97 10.43 -8.68
C PRO A 370 -15.33 9.74 -8.83
N GLY A 371 -15.52 8.68 -8.07
CA GLY A 371 -16.74 7.94 -7.88
C GLY A 371 -17.51 8.37 -6.63
N PRO A 372 -18.59 7.64 -6.28
CA PRO A 372 -19.47 8.02 -5.18
C PRO A 372 -18.82 8.05 -3.80
N GLN A 373 -17.77 7.25 -3.56
CA GLN A 373 -17.11 7.22 -2.25
C GLN A 373 -16.21 8.43 -2.02
N ALA A 374 -15.77 9.14 -3.07
CA ALA A 374 -14.98 10.36 -2.92
C ALA A 374 -15.68 11.38 -2.03
N LYS A 375 -17.00 11.56 -2.18
CA LYS A 375 -17.77 12.53 -1.39
C LYS A 375 -17.73 12.22 0.11
N LYS A 376 -17.94 10.96 0.49
CA LYS A 376 -17.90 10.56 1.92
C LYS A 376 -16.50 10.72 2.48
N PHE A 377 -15.49 10.34 1.70
CA PHE A 377 -14.11 10.48 2.11
C PHE A 377 -13.71 11.95 2.25
N GLU A 378 -14.18 12.81 1.35
CA GLU A 378 -14.01 14.27 1.41
C GLU A 378 -14.64 14.86 2.67
N GLU A 379 -15.86 14.44 3.04
CA GLU A 379 -16.51 14.83 4.29
C GLU A 379 -15.65 14.43 5.51
N SER A 380 -15.14 13.19 5.55
CA SER A 380 -14.24 12.73 6.62
C SER A 380 -12.93 13.50 6.68
N ILE A 381 -12.30 13.78 5.54
CA ILE A 381 -11.05 14.55 5.47
C ILE A 381 -11.29 15.99 5.90
N THR A 382 -12.40 16.62 5.49
CA THR A 382 -12.75 17.98 5.91
C THR A 382 -12.87 18.07 7.42
N ASN A 383 -13.61 17.16 8.06
CA ASN A 383 -13.74 17.12 9.52
C ASN A 383 -12.38 16.97 10.21
N LEU A 384 -11.50 16.09 9.71
CA LEU A 384 -10.15 15.90 10.24
C LEU A 384 -9.28 17.15 10.10
N LEU A 385 -9.42 17.89 8.99
CA LEU A 385 -8.68 19.13 8.75
C LEU A 385 -9.23 20.31 9.58
N ASP A 386 -10.53 20.33 9.85
CA ASP A 386 -11.15 21.30 10.76
C ASP A 386 -10.66 21.10 12.20
N ASP A 387 -10.65 19.85 12.69
CA ASP A 387 -10.07 19.49 14.00
C ASP A 387 -8.58 19.82 14.08
N TRP A 388 -7.83 19.51 13.02
CA TRP A 388 -6.42 19.87 12.91
C TRP A 388 -6.22 21.38 12.97
N THR A 389 -7.02 22.18 12.26
CA THR A 389 -6.93 23.65 12.25
C THR A 389 -7.27 24.23 13.62
N ALA A 390 -8.21 23.62 14.33
CA ALA A 390 -8.55 23.97 15.71
C ALA A 390 -7.47 23.58 16.73
N GLN A 391 -6.41 22.88 16.32
CA GLN A 391 -5.32 22.36 17.18
C GLN A 391 -5.82 21.51 18.35
N SER A 392 -7.00 20.89 18.21
CA SER A 392 -7.67 20.18 19.30
C SER A 392 -6.90 18.95 19.76
N ASN A 393 -6.26 18.24 18.82
CA ASN A 393 -5.71 16.90 19.04
C ASN A 393 -4.26 16.72 18.51
N GLN A 394 -3.51 17.80 18.30
CA GLN A 394 -2.13 17.74 17.77
C GLN A 394 -1.10 17.48 18.87
N CYS A 395 -0.41 16.33 18.78
CA CYS A 395 0.66 15.93 19.68
C CYS A 395 0.27 16.05 21.17
N GLN A 396 -0.96 15.64 21.49
CA GLN A 396 -1.50 15.63 22.85
C GLN A 396 -1.41 14.27 23.52
#